data_AF-A0A5N3PHC9-F1
#
_entry.id   AF-A0A5N3PHC9-F1
#
_cell.length_a   1.000
_cell.length_b   1.000
_cell.length_c   1.000
_cell.angle_alpha   90.00
_cell.angle_beta   90.00
_cell.angle_gamma   90.00
#
_symmetry.space_group_name_H-M   'P 1'
#
loop_
_entity.id
_entity.type
_entity.pdbx_description
1 polymer ?
#
loop_
_entity_poly.entity_id
_entity_poly.type
_entity_poly.pdbx_seq_one_letter_code
_entity_poly.pdbx_strand_id
1 'polypeptide(L)'
;MSTLTQIRLVALALSAGSTVLLWSGAGLAPSSSFISQAEARVGRPATPMSYAGVARRTTRRSVAVGAAGAAAAGSYYYAAPGCAQVVNSYGQIVYRCP
;
A
#
# COMPACT_ATOMS: atom_id res chain seq x y z
N MET A 1 2.26 24.22 -53.28
CA MET A 1 3.04 24.62 -52.08
C MET A 1 4.30 25.31 -52.56
N SER A 2 4.54 26.57 -52.19
CA SER A 2 5.62 27.36 -52.79
C SER A 2 6.99 26.85 -52.36
N THR A 3 7.99 26.97 -53.23
CA THR A 3 9.39 26.55 -52.95
C THR A 3 9.95 27.21 -51.69
N LEU A 4 9.50 28.42 -51.38
CA LEU A 4 9.83 29.16 -50.16
C LEU A 4 9.29 28.51 -48.88
N THR A 5 8.10 27.90 -48.90
CA THR A 5 7.58 27.21 -47.70
C THR A 5 8.28 25.88 -47.48
N GLN A 6 8.66 25.18 -48.55
CA GLN A 6 9.44 23.94 -48.46
C GLN A 6 10.84 24.20 -47.86
N ILE A 7 11.54 25.24 -48.30
CA ILE A 7 12.87 25.59 -47.77
C ILE A 7 12.80 25.94 -46.28
N ARG A 8 11.78 26.69 -45.84
CA ARG A 8 11.60 27.05 -44.43
C ARG A 8 11.36 25.83 -43.55
N LEU A 9 10.52 24.89 -44.00
CA LEU A 9 10.22 23.67 -43.25
C LEU A 9 11.45 22.77 -43.10
N VAL A 10 12.23 22.62 -44.17
CA VAL A 10 13.47 21.83 -44.14
C VAL A 10 14.51 22.47 -43.20
N ALA A 11 14.68 23.80 -43.25
CA ALA A 11 15.61 24.49 -42.37
C ALA A 11 15.24 24.34 -40.88
N LEU A 12 13.93 24.37 -40.57
CA LEU A 12 13.42 24.21 -39.20
C LEU A 12 13.56 22.77 -38.70
N ALA A 13 13.34 21.78 -39.58
CA ALA A 13 13.53 20.37 -39.24
C ALA A 13 15.01 20.02 -38.98
N LEU A 14 15.92 20.57 -39.79
CA LEU A 14 17.36 20.34 -39.62
C LEU A 14 17.92 20.97 -38.35
N SER A 15 17.48 22.19 -38.00
CA SER A 15 17.93 22.85 -36.78
C SER A 15 17.42 22.12 -35.53
N ALA A 16 16.15 21.71 -35.50
CA ALA A 16 15.58 20.95 -34.40
C ALA A 16 16.20 19.53 -34.26
N GLY A 17 16.46 18.85 -35.38
CA GLY A 17 17.12 17.55 -35.36
C GLY A 17 18.56 17.62 -34.84
N SER A 18 19.31 18.63 -35.27
CA SER A 18 20.71 18.82 -34.85
C SER A 18 20.82 19.17 -33.37
N THR A 19 19.93 20.02 -32.85
CA THR A 19 19.93 20.35 -31.41
C THR A 19 19.59 19.15 -30.53
N VAL A 20 18.67 18.27 -30.94
CA VAL A 20 18.37 17.02 -30.20
C VAL A 20 19.55 16.06 -30.23
N LEU A 21 20.22 15.90 -31.37
CA LEU A 21 21.36 15.00 -31.50
C LEU A 21 22.59 15.48 -30.72
N LEU A 22 22.81 16.79 -30.63
CA LEU A 22 23.91 17.36 -29.86
C LEU A 22 23.57 17.58 -28.37
N TRP A 23 22.30 17.42 -27.96
CA TRP A 23 21.89 17.60 -26.57
C TRP A 23 22.37 16.44 -25.70
N SER A 24 23.53 16.63 -25.06
CA SER A 24 24.11 15.67 -24.11
C SER A 24 23.51 15.81 -22.70
N GLY A 25 22.18 15.80 -22.56
CA GLY A 25 21.45 15.64 -21.29
C GLY A 25 21.70 16.64 -20.14
N ALA A 26 22.73 17.47 -20.21
CA ALA A 26 23.09 18.47 -19.23
C ALA A 26 22.23 19.71 -19.49
N GLY A 27 20.94 19.60 -19.17
CA GLY A 27 20.14 20.78 -18.93
C GLY A 27 20.86 21.64 -17.89
N LEU A 28 20.70 22.96 -17.98
CA LEU A 28 21.14 23.88 -16.92
C LEU A 28 20.51 23.40 -15.62
N ALA A 29 21.25 22.61 -14.85
CA ALA A 29 20.79 22.10 -13.58
C ALA A 29 20.77 23.31 -12.66
N PRO A 30 19.60 23.80 -12.22
CA PRO A 30 19.61 24.54 -10.96
C PRO A 30 20.22 23.57 -9.95
N SER A 31 21.20 24.03 -9.20
CA SER A 31 21.87 23.31 -8.11
C SER A 31 20.93 23.02 -6.92
N SER A 32 19.65 22.77 -7.18
CA SER A 32 18.64 22.31 -6.25
C SER A 32 18.12 20.97 -6.77
N SER A 33 18.69 19.90 -6.24
CA SER A 33 18.23 18.52 -6.44
C SER A 33 16.70 18.44 -6.44
N PHE A 34 16.07 18.20 -7.61
CA PHE A 34 14.62 17.97 -7.73
C PHE A 34 14.18 16.62 -7.11
N ILE A 35 15.13 15.84 -6.61
CA ILE A 35 14.88 14.58 -5.93
C ILE A 35 15.08 14.85 -4.44
N SER A 36 13.98 14.77 -3.69
CA SER A 36 14.01 14.75 -2.23
C SER A 36 14.85 13.55 -1.78
N GLN A 37 15.81 13.79 -0.90
CA GLN A 37 16.61 12.74 -0.26
C GLN A 37 15.68 11.72 0.41
N ALA A 38 15.48 10.56 -0.22
CA ALA A 38 14.66 9.48 0.31
C ALA A 38 15.47 8.68 1.33
N GLU A 39 15.64 9.25 2.51
CA GLU A 39 16.30 8.58 3.62
C GLU A 39 15.41 7.43 4.12
N ALA A 40 15.82 6.18 3.86
CA ALA A 40 15.14 4.99 4.35
C ALA A 40 15.38 4.85 5.87
N ARG A 41 14.55 5.51 6.67
CA ARG A 41 14.62 5.43 8.14
C ARG A 41 14.21 4.04 8.60
N VAL A 42 15.17 3.19 8.96
CA VAL A 42 14.91 1.87 9.56
C VAL A 42 14.26 2.07 10.95
N GLY A 43 13.16 1.37 11.23
CA GLY A 43 12.49 1.42 12.53
C GLY A 43 11.21 2.25 12.60
N ARG A 44 10.80 2.91 11.50
CA ARG A 44 9.41 3.39 11.36
C ARG A 44 8.51 2.18 11.00
N PRO A 45 7.21 2.20 11.34
CA PRO A 45 6.32 1.06 11.09
C PRO A 45 6.25 0.59 9.62
N ALA A 46 6.63 1.44 8.65
CA ALA A 46 6.71 1.08 7.22
C ALA A 46 8.07 0.48 6.79
N THR A 47 9.09 0.48 7.64
CA THR A 47 10.44 -0.06 7.38
C THR A 47 10.81 -1.06 8.48
N PRO A 48 10.07 -2.18 8.57
CA PRO A 48 10.32 -3.18 9.60
C PRO A 48 11.71 -3.80 9.41
N MET A 49 12.48 -3.86 10.49
CA MET A 49 13.77 -4.54 10.50
C MET A 49 13.62 -6.07 10.44
N SER A 50 12.45 -6.62 10.80
CA SER A 50 12.19 -8.06 10.86
C SER A 50 10.76 -8.46 10.46
N TYR A 51 10.65 -9.31 9.44
CA TYR A 51 9.38 -9.91 9.00
C TYR A 51 8.73 -10.80 10.07
N ALA A 52 9.51 -11.60 10.79
CA ALA A 52 8.99 -12.46 11.86
C ALA A 52 8.33 -11.64 12.97
N GLY A 53 8.88 -10.47 13.28
CA GLY A 53 8.29 -9.54 14.24
C GLY A 53 6.95 -8.95 13.77
N VAL A 54 6.81 -8.69 12.46
CA VAL A 54 5.54 -8.23 11.86
C VAL A 54 4.50 -9.33 11.96
N ALA A 55 4.82 -10.56 11.55
CA ALA A 55 3.89 -11.70 11.63
C ALA A 55 3.37 -11.93 13.06
N ARG A 56 4.25 -11.89 14.06
CA ARG A 56 3.83 -12.02 15.47
C ARG A 56 2.91 -10.87 15.92
N ARG A 57 3.17 -9.62 15.51
CA ARG A 57 2.31 -8.46 15.85
C ARG A 57 0.96 -8.53 15.14
N THR A 58 0.92 -8.95 13.88
CA THR A 58 -0.33 -9.09 13.13
C THR A 58 -1.20 -10.17 13.75
N THR A 59 -0.65 -11.33 14.09
CA THR A 59 -1.40 -12.39 14.80
C THR A 59 -1.94 -11.91 16.15
N ARG A 60 -1.15 -11.19 16.95
CA ARG A 60 -1.66 -10.64 18.22
C ARG A 60 -2.81 -9.65 18.01
N ARG A 61 -2.70 -8.77 17.02
CA ARG A 61 -3.76 -7.80 16.69
C ARG A 61 -5.01 -8.49 16.16
N SER A 62 -4.87 -9.47 15.27
CA SER A 62 -6.00 -10.22 14.72
C SER A 62 -6.72 -11.04 15.78
N VAL A 63 -5.99 -11.64 16.72
CA VAL A 63 -6.59 -12.35 17.86
C VAL A 63 -7.31 -11.37 18.80
N ALA A 64 -6.70 -10.22 19.13
CA ALA A 64 -7.35 -9.24 20.00
C ALA A 64 -8.64 -8.66 19.39
N VAL A 65 -8.59 -8.28 18.10
CA VAL A 65 -9.77 -7.77 17.38
C VAL A 65 -10.80 -8.87 17.12
N GLY A 66 -10.35 -10.07 16.74
CA GLY A 66 -11.23 -11.22 16.50
C GLY A 66 -11.92 -11.70 17.78
N ALA A 67 -11.23 -11.70 18.92
CA ALA A 67 -11.84 -12.00 20.22
C ALA A 67 -12.87 -10.95 20.64
N ALA A 68 -12.60 -9.66 20.39
CA ALA A 68 -13.58 -8.60 20.61
C ALA A 68 -14.82 -8.75 19.71
N GLY A 69 -14.63 -9.10 18.43
CA GLY A 69 -15.71 -9.38 17.50
C GLY A 69 -16.51 -10.63 17.87
N ALA A 70 -15.85 -11.69 18.34
CA ALA A 70 -16.51 -12.91 18.81
C ALA A 70 -17.26 -12.70 20.13
N ALA A 71 -16.74 -11.89 21.06
CA ALA A 71 -17.44 -11.52 22.29
C ALA A 71 -18.69 -10.67 21.99
N ALA A 72 -18.57 -9.72 21.04
CA ALA A 72 -19.72 -8.95 20.57
C ALA A 72 -20.76 -9.86 19.89
N ALA A 73 -20.35 -10.69 18.93
CA ALA A 73 -21.27 -11.60 18.22
C ALA A 73 -21.91 -12.64 19.15
N GLY A 74 -21.14 -13.22 20.09
CA GLY A 74 -21.66 -14.15 21.09
C GLY A 74 -22.73 -13.55 21.99
N SER A 75 -22.66 -12.24 22.28
CA SER A 75 -23.68 -11.53 23.05
C SER A 75 -25.01 -11.34 22.29
N TYR A 76 -24.97 -11.23 20.95
CA TYR A 76 -26.19 -11.02 20.15
C TYR A 76 -26.99 -12.30 19.90
N TYR A 77 -26.35 -13.49 19.94
CA TYR A 77 -27.02 -14.75 19.61
C TYR A 77 -27.68 -15.46 20.81
N TYR A 78 -27.38 -15.09 22.07
CA TYR A 78 -27.80 -15.83 23.26
C TYR A 78 -28.45 -14.95 24.31
N ALA A 79 -29.70 -14.55 24.07
CA ALA A 79 -30.59 -14.07 25.12
C ALA A 79 -31.90 -14.87 25.12
N ALA A 80 -31.79 -16.21 25.19
CA ALA A 80 -32.91 -17.06 25.61
C ALA A 80 -32.81 -17.22 27.13
N PRO A 81 -33.69 -16.61 27.93
CA PRO A 81 -33.60 -16.65 29.39
C PRO A 81 -33.71 -18.10 29.88
N GLY A 82 -32.66 -18.59 30.52
CA GLY A 82 -32.61 -19.93 31.12
C GLY A 82 -31.75 -20.96 30.39
N CYS A 83 -31.26 -20.71 29.17
CA CYS A 83 -30.40 -21.66 28.45
C CYS A 83 -28.97 -21.12 28.29
N ALA A 84 -27.97 -21.93 28.67
CA ALA A 84 -26.55 -21.60 28.53
C ALA A 84 -25.95 -22.26 27.28
N GLN A 85 -25.12 -21.51 26.55
CA GLN A 85 -24.28 -22.07 25.49
C GLN A 85 -23.16 -22.90 26.10
N VAL A 86 -23.01 -24.16 25.68
CA VAL A 86 -21.87 -25.00 26.08
C VAL A 86 -21.26 -25.69 24.87
N VAL A 87 -19.96 -25.99 24.96
CA VAL A 87 -19.23 -26.76 23.94
C VAL A 87 -19.20 -28.22 24.37
N ASN A 88 -19.66 -29.14 23.51
CA ASN A 88 -19.60 -30.57 23.81
C ASN A 88 -18.20 -31.16 23.57
N SER A 89 -17.99 -32.42 23.95
CA SER A 89 -16.71 -33.13 23.73
C SER A 89 -16.30 -33.26 22.26
N TYR A 90 -17.23 -33.07 21.34
CA TYR A 90 -17.02 -33.10 19.89
C TYR A 90 -16.78 -31.70 19.29
N GLY A 91 -16.67 -30.65 20.13
CA GLY A 91 -16.43 -29.28 19.68
C GLY A 91 -17.65 -28.57 19.07
N GLN A 92 -18.84 -29.14 19.19
CA GLN A 92 -20.08 -28.52 18.70
C GLN A 92 -20.65 -27.59 19.77
N ILE A 93 -21.19 -26.46 19.31
CA ILE A 93 -21.90 -25.49 20.13
C ILE A 93 -23.35 -25.96 20.32
N VAL A 94 -23.74 -26.28 21.55
CA VAL A 94 -25.10 -26.73 21.88
C VAL A 94 -25.69 -25.89 23.03
N TYR A 95 -27.00 -25.68 23.01
CA TYR A 95 -27.71 -25.03 24.11
C TYR A 95 -28.09 -26.06 25.17
N ARG A 96 -27.76 -25.80 26.43
CA ARG A 96 -28.25 -26.56 27.59
C ARG A 96 -29.14 -25.65 28.43
N CYS A 97 -30.40 -26.01 28.52
CA CYS A 97 -31.32 -25.45 29.52
C CYS A 97 -31.31 -26.38 30.75
N PRO A 98 -31.59 -25.87 31.97
CA PRO A 98 -31.76 -26.70 33.16
C PRO A 98 -32.89 -27.73 32.98
#